data_AF-A0A166YN62-F1
#
_entry.id   AF-A0A166YN62-F1
#
_cell.length_a   1.000
_cell.length_b   1.000
_cell.length_c   1.000
_cell.angle_alpha   90.00
_cell.angle_beta   90.00
_cell.angle_gamma   90.00
#
_symmetry.space_group_name_H-M   'P 1'
#
loop_
_entity.id
_entity.type
_entity.pdbx_description
1 polymer ?
#
loop_
_entity_poly.entity_id
_entity_poly.type
_entity_poly.pdbx_seq_one_letter_code
_entity_poly.pdbx_strand_id
1 'polypeptide(L)'
;MLTETRRSYFNLPQVVSKFARHLDSCVSCRCKLALSPGYIQQTTFLIGNEIGMASRLFFDPMVALRAAPLISSTCTLLYAWDQHFFLGLFNRTPEARKQSAPMLRSYYDTFFRRGVWTVLGLITVSISTAAANLYKQPEALQNKGTFWWYVTGATLSAGHLAYVPLVAPHVKALVEAEREDDVNGILDDWLRVNWWRMITVDLGAWLSFGVAVATTLRV
;
A
#
# COMPACT_ATOMS: atom_id res chain seq x y z
N MET A 1 28.10 12.07 25.48
CA MET A 1 28.05 12.96 24.29
C MET A 1 27.63 12.17 23.04
N LEU A 2 26.51 11.41 23.09
CA LEU A 2 25.97 10.62 21.95
C LEU A 2 24.42 10.64 21.92
N THR A 3 23.79 11.61 22.59
CA THR A 3 22.34 11.66 22.79
C THR A 3 21.62 12.68 21.91
N GLU A 4 22.34 13.54 21.19
CA GLU A 4 21.73 14.69 20.49
C GLU A 4 21.51 14.44 18.99
N THR A 5 22.27 13.53 18.36
CA THR A 5 22.17 13.26 16.92
C THR A 5 20.98 12.36 16.53
N ARG A 6 20.26 11.77 17.50
CA ARG A 6 19.17 10.80 17.23
C ARG A 6 17.75 11.39 17.34
N ARG A 7 17.61 12.68 17.69
CA ARG A 7 16.32 13.35 17.93
C ARG A 7 15.61 13.94 16.70
N SER A 8 16.25 13.93 15.52
CA SER A 8 15.80 14.73 14.35
C SER A 8 15.04 13.95 13.26
N TYR A 9 14.99 12.61 13.29
CA TYR A 9 14.85 11.84 12.03
C TYR A 9 13.50 11.18 11.72
N PHE A 10 12.43 11.40 12.50
CA PHE A 10 11.13 10.80 12.19
C PHE A 10 9.99 11.82 12.17
N ASN A 11 10.03 12.71 11.17
CA ASN A 11 8.90 13.58 10.85
C ASN A 11 8.07 12.90 9.74
N LEU A 12 7.17 11.99 10.14
CA LEU A 12 6.29 11.24 9.23
C LEU A 12 5.51 12.17 8.26
N PRO A 13 4.95 13.31 8.71
CA PRO A 13 4.37 14.32 7.81
C PRO A 13 5.36 14.84 6.76
N GLN A 14 6.62 15.11 7.10
CA GLN A 14 7.62 15.54 6.12
C GLN A 14 7.96 14.43 5.11
N VAL A 15 8.12 13.18 5.56
CA VAL A 15 8.38 12.03 4.66
C VAL A 15 7.26 11.88 3.65
N VAL A 16 6.01 11.92 4.12
CA VAL A 16 4.83 11.82 3.25
C VAL A 16 4.70 13.05 2.35
N SER A 17 5.00 14.26 2.83
CA SER A 17 4.98 15.46 1.97
C SER A 17 6.03 15.42 0.85
N LYS A 18 7.24 14.88 1.13
CA LYS A 18 8.29 14.69 0.12
C LYS A 18 7.85 13.65 -0.90
N PHE A 19 7.22 12.57 -0.44
CA PHE A 19 6.67 11.53 -1.28
C PHE A 19 5.51 12.03 -2.17
N ALA A 20 4.54 12.75 -1.60
CA ALA A 20 3.41 13.35 -2.34
C ALA A 20 3.89 14.31 -3.44
N ARG A 21 4.85 15.21 -3.12
CA ARG A 21 5.48 16.09 -4.13
C ARG A 21 6.18 15.32 -5.25
N HIS A 22 6.72 14.14 -4.96
CA HIS A 22 7.39 13.30 -5.95
C HIS A 22 6.37 12.62 -6.88
N LEU A 23 5.21 12.21 -6.35
CA LEU A 23 4.09 11.71 -7.15
C LEU A 23 3.55 12.79 -8.09
N ASP A 24 3.32 14.01 -7.59
CA ASP A 24 2.83 15.13 -8.41
C ASP A 24 3.80 15.47 -9.55
N SER A 25 5.11 15.45 -9.27
CA SER A 25 6.15 15.64 -10.28
C SER A 25 6.16 14.52 -11.34
N CYS A 26 5.95 13.26 -10.94
CA CYS A 26 5.87 12.13 -11.87
C CYS A 26 4.63 12.17 -12.77
N VAL A 27 3.49 12.65 -12.26
CA VAL A 27 2.25 12.82 -13.04
C VAL A 27 2.41 13.98 -14.03
N SER A 28 3.02 15.09 -13.62
CA SER A 28 3.19 16.28 -14.46
C SER A 28 4.25 16.10 -15.57
N CYS A 29 5.34 15.37 -15.31
CA CYS A 29 6.46 15.27 -16.26
C CYS A 29 6.18 14.31 -17.45
N ARG A 30 5.08 13.54 -17.43
CA ARG A 30 4.82 12.46 -18.41
C ARG A 30 3.75 12.77 -19.47
N CYS A 31 3.30 14.03 -19.57
CA CYS A 31 2.42 14.52 -20.64
C CYS A 31 3.10 14.72 -22.02
N LYS A 32 4.34 14.25 -22.25
CA LYS A 32 5.12 14.60 -23.46
C LYS A 32 5.74 13.46 -24.28
N LEU A 33 5.43 12.17 -24.05
CA LEU A 33 5.90 11.11 -24.96
C LEU A 33 4.77 10.20 -25.42
N ALA A 34 4.28 10.49 -26.62
CA ALA A 34 3.47 9.60 -27.44
C ALA A 34 4.30 9.16 -28.65
N LEU A 35 4.52 7.85 -28.85
CA LEU A 35 4.91 7.29 -30.15
C LEU A 35 4.35 5.85 -30.33
N SER A 36 4.09 5.57 -31.61
CA SER A 36 3.14 4.65 -32.26
C SER A 36 3.43 3.13 -32.19
N PRO A 37 2.44 2.23 -32.41
CA PRO A 37 2.61 0.78 -32.40
C PRO A 37 2.79 0.16 -33.81
N GLY A 38 3.56 -0.94 -33.89
CA GLY A 38 3.74 -1.74 -35.11
C GLY A 38 3.82 -3.25 -34.80
N TYR A 39 2.81 -3.98 -35.30
CA TYR A 39 2.75 -5.37 -35.78
C TYR A 39 3.88 -6.37 -35.46
N ILE A 40 3.51 -7.61 -35.09
CA ILE A 40 3.91 -8.87 -35.77
C ILE A 40 3.04 -10.06 -35.29
N GLN A 41 2.79 -10.93 -36.26
CA GLN A 41 1.76 -11.95 -36.39
C GLN A 41 2.30 -13.38 -36.14
N GLN A 42 1.40 -14.28 -35.71
CA GLN A 42 1.38 -15.76 -35.81
C GLN A 42 2.68 -16.57 -35.83
N THR A 43 2.81 -17.53 -34.90
CA THR A 43 2.70 -18.99 -35.14
C THR A 43 3.15 -19.78 -33.90
N THR A 44 2.37 -20.77 -33.47
CA THR A 44 2.79 -22.16 -33.13
C THR A 44 1.62 -22.82 -32.39
N PHE A 45 1.07 -23.83 -33.03
CA PHE A 45 -0.22 -24.46 -32.80
C PHE A 45 0.02 -25.85 -32.16
N LEU A 46 -0.61 -26.07 -31.00
CA LEU A 46 -1.23 -27.33 -30.53
C LEU A 46 -0.52 -28.43 -29.71
N ILE A 47 0.74 -28.33 -29.26
CA ILE A 47 1.25 -29.30 -28.25
C ILE A 47 1.83 -28.62 -26.98
N GLY A 48 2.00 -27.29 -26.99
CA GLY A 48 2.48 -26.50 -25.84
C GLY A 48 1.41 -25.72 -25.07
N ASN A 49 0.11 -26.02 -25.28
CA ASN A 49 -0.97 -25.12 -24.86
C ASN A 49 -1.15 -25.01 -23.35
N GLU A 50 -0.97 -26.07 -22.54
CA GLU A 50 -1.26 -25.94 -21.10
C GLU A 50 -0.12 -25.27 -20.31
N ILE A 51 1.13 -25.64 -20.60
CA ILE A 51 2.32 -25.01 -19.98
C ILE A 51 2.55 -23.59 -20.55
N GLY A 52 2.19 -23.38 -21.82
CA GLY A 52 2.24 -22.08 -22.48
C GLY A 52 1.12 -21.12 -22.04
N MET A 53 -0.09 -21.61 -21.74
CA MET A 53 -1.18 -20.76 -21.22
C MET A 53 -0.87 -20.26 -19.81
N ALA A 54 -0.35 -21.12 -18.93
CA ALA A 54 0.06 -20.69 -17.59
C ALA A 54 1.18 -19.64 -17.67
N SER A 55 2.22 -19.86 -18.47
CA SER A 55 3.31 -18.89 -18.62
C SER A 55 2.87 -17.57 -19.28
N ARG A 56 1.98 -17.60 -20.28
CA ARG A 56 1.38 -16.37 -20.84
C ARG A 56 0.52 -15.63 -19.83
N LEU A 57 -0.13 -16.32 -18.91
CA LEU A 57 -0.91 -15.68 -17.84
C LEU A 57 -0.01 -14.94 -16.83
N PHE A 58 1.20 -15.45 -16.57
CA PHE A 58 2.17 -14.84 -15.66
C PHE A 58 3.12 -13.82 -16.32
N PHE A 59 3.34 -13.91 -17.63
CA PHE A 59 4.27 -13.04 -18.37
C PHE A 59 3.61 -12.16 -19.44
N ASP A 60 2.28 -12.15 -19.59
CA ASP A 60 1.59 -11.13 -20.38
C ASP A 60 1.72 -9.77 -19.64
N PRO A 61 2.45 -8.80 -20.23
CA PRO A 61 2.66 -7.50 -19.59
C PRO A 61 1.34 -6.78 -19.28
N MET A 62 0.28 -7.07 -20.04
CA MET A 62 -1.04 -6.49 -19.83
C MET A 62 -1.78 -7.13 -18.67
N VAL A 63 -1.72 -8.45 -18.53
CA VAL A 63 -2.28 -9.15 -17.37
C VAL A 63 -1.54 -8.70 -16.10
N ALA A 64 -0.21 -8.63 -16.16
CA ALA A 64 0.61 -8.15 -15.05
C ALA A 64 0.25 -6.70 -14.67
N LEU A 65 0.10 -5.81 -15.66
CA LEU A 65 -0.32 -4.42 -15.43
C LEU A 65 -1.70 -4.34 -14.77
N ARG A 66 -2.67 -5.15 -15.21
CA ARG A 66 -4.02 -5.19 -14.66
C ARG A 66 -4.06 -5.74 -13.24
N ALA A 67 -3.27 -6.77 -12.95
CA ALA A 67 -3.23 -7.41 -11.64
C ALA A 67 -2.38 -6.66 -10.59
N ALA A 68 -1.40 -5.85 -11.02
CA ALA A 68 -0.47 -5.17 -10.12
C ALA A 68 -1.13 -4.31 -9.02
N PRO A 69 -2.21 -3.54 -9.28
CA PRO A 69 -2.91 -2.81 -8.22
C PRO A 69 -3.52 -3.71 -7.15
N LEU A 70 -4.09 -4.86 -7.55
CA LEU A 70 -4.65 -5.83 -6.61
C LEU A 70 -3.56 -6.49 -5.77
N ILE A 71 -2.45 -6.91 -6.38
CA ILE A 71 -1.33 -7.55 -5.67
C ILE A 71 -0.73 -6.58 -4.65
N SER A 72 -0.42 -5.35 -5.08
CA SER A 72 0.17 -4.34 -4.20
C SER A 72 -0.78 -3.91 -3.08
N SER A 73 -2.09 -3.74 -3.35
CA SER A 73 -3.08 -3.45 -2.30
C SER A 73 -3.30 -4.63 -1.34
N THR A 74 -3.19 -5.87 -1.82
CA THR A 74 -3.20 -7.07 -0.96
C THR A 74 -2.04 -7.01 0.04
N CYS A 75 -0.83 -6.68 -0.41
CA CYS A 75 0.32 -6.52 0.47
C CYS A 75 0.11 -5.41 1.50
N THR A 76 -0.43 -4.25 1.11
CA THR A 76 -0.72 -3.15 2.05
C THR A 76 -1.79 -3.56 3.08
N LEU A 77 -2.85 -4.25 2.65
CA LEU A 77 -3.91 -4.74 3.53
C LEU A 77 -3.38 -5.78 4.53
N LEU A 78 -2.60 -6.75 4.07
CA LEU A 78 -1.97 -7.75 4.95
C LEU A 78 -1.00 -7.08 5.93
N TYR A 79 -0.22 -6.10 5.49
CA TYR A 79 0.66 -5.35 6.38
C TYR A 79 -0.12 -4.62 7.48
N ALA A 80 -1.23 -3.97 7.12
CA ALA A 80 -2.11 -3.29 8.09
C ALA A 80 -2.77 -4.28 9.07
N TRP A 81 -3.18 -5.44 8.58
CA TRP A 81 -3.76 -6.52 9.38
C TRP A 81 -2.75 -7.11 10.36
N ASP A 82 -1.56 -7.46 9.90
CA ASP A 82 -0.50 -8.03 10.73
C ASP A 82 -0.11 -7.05 11.84
N GLN A 83 0.05 -5.77 11.52
CA GLN A 83 0.29 -4.76 12.54
C GLN A 83 -0.84 -4.70 13.57
N HIS A 84 -2.10 -4.76 13.13
CA HIS A 84 -3.23 -4.73 14.05
C HIS A 84 -3.28 -5.99 14.94
N PHE A 85 -3.15 -7.16 14.32
CA PHE A 85 -3.23 -8.45 14.99
C PHE A 85 -2.09 -8.63 15.99
N PHE A 86 -0.84 -8.56 15.54
CA PHE A 86 0.32 -8.84 16.41
C PHE A 86 0.47 -7.81 17.52
N LEU A 87 0.31 -6.52 17.24
CA LEU A 87 0.40 -5.50 18.29
C LEU A 87 -0.82 -5.52 19.21
N GLY A 88 -1.99 -5.93 18.72
CA GLY A 88 -3.16 -6.18 19.56
C GLY A 88 -2.93 -7.28 20.60
N LEU A 89 -2.12 -8.30 20.28
CA LEU A 89 -1.77 -9.36 21.24
C LEU A 89 -0.99 -8.82 22.44
N PHE A 90 -0.17 -7.79 22.25
CA PHE A 90 0.58 -7.13 23.34
C PHE A 90 -0.32 -6.40 24.34
N ASN A 91 -1.52 -6.02 23.93
CA ASN A 91 -2.46 -5.27 24.77
C ASN A 91 -3.61 -6.13 25.33
N ARG A 92 -3.65 -7.44 25.04
CA ARG A 92 -4.80 -8.30 25.34
C ARG A 92 -5.02 -8.57 26.83
N THR A 93 -3.96 -8.68 27.63
CA THR A 93 -4.05 -8.94 29.08
C THR A 93 -3.16 -7.98 29.87
N PRO A 94 -3.44 -7.75 31.17
CA PRO A 94 -2.56 -6.95 32.03
C PRO A 94 -1.12 -7.46 32.07
N GLU A 95 -0.92 -8.77 32.05
CA GLU A 95 0.39 -9.42 32.04
C GLU A 95 1.12 -9.17 30.72
N ALA A 96 0.42 -9.32 29.58
CA ALA A 96 0.98 -9.05 28.26
C ALA A 96 1.39 -7.58 28.12
N ARG A 97 0.60 -6.65 28.66
CA ARG A 97 0.94 -5.21 28.69
C ARG A 97 2.23 -4.97 29.47
N LYS A 98 2.33 -5.51 30.69
CA LYS A 98 3.55 -5.40 31.53
C LYS A 98 4.80 -5.94 30.83
N GLN A 99 4.68 -7.05 30.11
CA GLN A 99 5.80 -7.69 29.41
C GLN A 99 6.19 -6.97 28.11
N SER A 100 5.19 -6.45 27.38
CA SER A 100 5.40 -5.82 26.07
C SER A 100 5.82 -4.35 26.15
N ALA A 101 5.40 -3.62 27.19
CA ALA A 101 5.73 -2.22 27.42
C ALA A 101 7.21 -1.84 27.12
N PRO A 102 8.22 -2.55 27.67
CA PRO A 102 9.62 -2.21 27.41
C PRO A 102 10.07 -2.45 25.95
N MET A 103 9.33 -3.25 25.18
CA MET A 103 9.65 -3.60 23.79
C MET A 103 9.00 -2.68 22.76
N LEU A 104 7.90 -2.02 23.09
CA LEU A 104 7.13 -1.22 22.12
C LEU A 104 7.98 -0.09 21.52
N ARG A 105 8.76 0.62 22.35
CA ARG A 105 9.63 1.69 21.87
C ARG A 105 10.64 1.20 20.82
N SER A 106 11.30 0.08 21.08
CA SER A 106 12.31 -0.45 20.14
C SER A 106 11.68 -0.96 18.85
N TYR A 107 10.47 -1.54 18.93
CA TYR A 107 9.69 -1.92 17.76
C TYR A 107 9.38 -0.71 16.87
N TYR A 108 8.89 0.40 17.44
CA TYR A 108 8.54 1.58 16.67
C TYR A 108 9.75 2.34 16.12
N ASP A 109 10.88 2.41 16.84
CA ASP A 109 12.10 3.03 16.33
C ASP A 109 12.76 2.23 15.19
N THR A 110 12.60 0.90 15.18
CA THR A 110 13.30 0.03 14.23
C THR A 110 12.40 -0.49 13.11
N PHE A 111 11.44 -1.36 13.44
CA PHE A 111 10.60 -2.05 12.47
C PHE A 111 9.62 -1.10 11.81
N PHE A 112 8.88 -0.31 12.61
CA PHE A 112 7.86 0.60 12.07
C PHE A 112 8.47 1.63 11.11
N ARG A 113 9.62 2.21 11.47
CA ARG A 113 10.33 3.17 10.60
C ARG A 113 10.72 2.59 9.25
N ARG A 114 11.10 1.31 9.18
CA ARG A 114 11.36 0.62 7.90
C ARG A 114 10.05 0.32 7.16
N GLY A 115 9.03 -0.10 7.90
CA GLY A 115 7.69 -0.39 7.39
C GLY A 115 7.05 0.76 6.60
N VAL A 116 7.26 2.00 7.03
CA VAL A 116 6.78 3.20 6.31
C VAL A 116 7.22 3.20 4.86
N TRP A 117 8.50 2.89 4.58
CA TRP A 117 9.00 2.88 3.21
C TRP A 117 8.43 1.75 2.37
N THR A 118 8.22 0.58 2.98
CA THR A 118 7.55 -0.55 2.32
C THR A 118 6.12 -0.17 1.92
N VAL A 119 5.35 0.40 2.85
CA VAL A 119 3.95 0.80 2.58
C VAL A 119 3.87 1.90 1.53
N LEU A 120 4.72 2.92 1.59
CA LEU A 120 4.77 3.97 0.55
C LEU A 120 5.12 3.39 -0.83
N GLY A 121 6.04 2.43 -0.89
CA GLY A 121 6.36 1.71 -2.13
C GLY A 121 5.14 0.96 -2.70
N LEU A 122 4.45 0.20 -1.85
CA LEU A 122 3.25 -0.55 -2.26
C LEU A 122 2.13 0.37 -2.75
N ILE A 123 1.83 1.46 -2.02
CA ILE A 123 0.85 2.48 -2.43
C ILE A 123 1.24 3.11 -3.77
N THR A 124 2.53 3.41 -3.97
CA THR A 124 3.03 3.92 -5.26
C THR A 124 2.71 2.96 -6.38
N VAL A 125 2.99 1.67 -6.19
CA VAL A 125 2.72 0.63 -7.19
C VAL A 125 1.23 0.56 -7.46
N SER A 126 0.38 0.54 -6.44
CA SER A 126 -1.09 0.50 -6.61
C SER A 126 -1.61 1.67 -7.44
N ILE A 127 -1.24 2.89 -7.07
CA ILE A 127 -1.71 4.11 -7.75
C ILE A 127 -1.15 4.20 -9.16
N SER A 128 0.16 4.00 -9.34
CA SER A 128 0.81 4.17 -10.65
C SER A 128 0.37 3.14 -11.68
N THR A 129 0.19 1.88 -11.27
CA THR A 129 -0.29 0.83 -12.17
C THR A 129 -1.78 0.95 -12.46
N ALA A 130 -2.61 1.39 -11.51
CA ALA A 130 -4.00 1.72 -11.77
C ALA A 130 -4.13 2.91 -12.76
N ALA A 131 -3.35 3.97 -12.55
CA ALA A 131 -3.30 5.11 -13.47
C ALA A 131 -2.85 4.68 -14.88
N ALA A 132 -1.85 3.80 -14.98
CA ALA A 132 -1.40 3.26 -16.25
C ALA A 132 -2.48 2.42 -16.98
N ASN A 133 -3.28 1.64 -16.25
CA ASN A 133 -4.44 0.95 -16.83
C ASN A 133 -5.47 1.96 -17.38
N LEU A 134 -5.82 2.96 -16.58
CA LEU A 134 -6.80 4.00 -16.94
C LEU A 134 -6.35 4.83 -18.15
N TYR A 135 -5.06 5.12 -18.26
CA TYR A 135 -4.51 5.92 -19.36
C TYR A 135 -4.31 5.10 -20.65
N LYS A 136 -3.79 3.88 -20.56
CA LYS A 136 -3.43 3.09 -21.75
C LYS A 136 -4.64 2.40 -22.40
N GLN A 137 -5.67 2.05 -21.63
CA GLN A 137 -6.80 1.25 -22.14
C GLN A 137 -8.17 1.71 -21.62
N PRO A 138 -8.49 3.02 -21.64
CA PRO A 138 -9.74 3.52 -21.07
C PRO A 138 -10.97 2.85 -21.70
N GLU A 139 -11.00 2.71 -23.02
CA GLU A 139 -12.12 2.09 -23.76
C GLU A 139 -12.32 0.62 -23.39
N ALA A 140 -11.24 -0.16 -23.26
CA ALA A 140 -11.35 -1.56 -22.88
C ALA A 140 -11.90 -1.74 -21.46
N LEU A 141 -11.50 -0.86 -20.54
CA LEU A 141 -12.01 -0.85 -19.17
C LEU A 141 -13.47 -0.37 -19.12
N GLN A 142 -13.85 0.62 -19.92
CA GLN A 142 -15.25 1.09 -20.02
C GLN A 142 -16.16 0.01 -20.59
N ASN A 143 -15.74 -0.67 -21.66
CA ASN A 143 -16.49 -1.76 -22.28
C ASN A 143 -16.70 -2.94 -21.33
N LYS A 144 -15.74 -3.20 -20.43
CA LYS A 144 -15.84 -4.23 -19.38
C LYS A 144 -16.49 -3.71 -18.09
N GLY A 145 -16.87 -2.42 -18.01
CA GLY A 145 -17.45 -1.80 -16.81
C GLY A 145 -16.48 -1.69 -15.62
N THR A 146 -15.16 -1.76 -15.84
CA THR A 146 -14.14 -1.78 -14.79
C THR A 146 -13.39 -0.47 -14.59
N PHE A 147 -13.63 0.53 -15.45
CA PHE A 147 -12.97 1.84 -15.37
C PHE A 147 -13.07 2.47 -13.98
N TRP A 148 -14.30 2.61 -13.46
CA TRP A 148 -14.52 3.24 -12.16
C TRP A 148 -13.98 2.41 -10.98
N TRP A 149 -13.89 1.10 -11.11
CA TRP A 149 -13.29 0.25 -10.08
C TRP A 149 -11.78 0.51 -9.93
N TYR A 150 -11.06 0.74 -11.03
CA TYR A 150 -9.66 1.17 -10.97
C TYR A 150 -9.51 2.59 -10.39
N VAL A 151 -10.40 3.52 -10.75
CA VAL A 151 -10.40 4.88 -10.18
C VAL A 151 -10.61 4.82 -8.67
N THR A 152 -11.67 4.16 -8.21
CA THR A 152 -11.99 4.03 -6.79
C THR A 152 -10.87 3.34 -6.02
N GLY A 153 -10.31 2.26 -6.55
CA GLY A 153 -9.18 1.59 -5.91
C GLY A 153 -7.94 2.49 -5.78
N ALA A 154 -7.63 3.29 -6.82
CA ALA A 154 -6.52 4.24 -6.78
C ALA A 154 -6.77 5.38 -5.79
N THR A 155 -7.99 5.93 -5.76
CA THR A 155 -8.39 6.99 -4.81
C THR A 155 -8.33 6.49 -3.37
N LEU A 156 -8.82 5.29 -3.08
CA LEU A 156 -8.75 4.71 -1.74
C LEU A 156 -7.29 4.37 -1.35
N SER A 157 -6.47 3.88 -2.28
CA SER A 157 -5.03 3.69 -2.05
C SER A 157 -4.33 5.01 -1.69
N ALA A 158 -4.67 6.10 -2.37
CA ALA A 158 -4.17 7.43 -2.01
C ALA A 158 -4.73 7.90 -0.66
N GLY A 159 -5.99 7.58 -0.36
CA GLY A 159 -6.68 7.83 0.90
C GLY A 159 -5.96 7.25 2.13
N HIS A 160 -5.15 6.20 1.96
CA HIS A 160 -4.24 5.72 3.02
C HIS A 160 -3.38 6.85 3.59
N LEU A 161 -2.86 7.74 2.74
CA LEU A 161 -2.00 8.84 3.15
C LEU A 161 -2.76 9.93 3.92
N ALA A 162 -4.09 10.01 3.76
CA ALA A 162 -4.92 10.94 4.52
C ALA A 162 -5.00 10.60 6.02
N TYR A 163 -4.65 9.37 6.41
CA TYR A 163 -4.57 8.97 7.83
C TYR A 163 -3.27 9.39 8.52
N VAL A 164 -2.29 9.94 7.79
CA VAL A 164 -0.99 10.34 8.36
C VAL A 164 -1.12 11.34 9.52
N PRO A 165 -1.97 12.39 9.46
CA PRO A 165 -2.18 13.30 10.59
C PRO A 165 -2.72 12.61 11.85
N LEU A 166 -3.47 11.51 11.68
CA LEU A 166 -4.02 10.73 12.79
C LEU A 166 -3.00 9.71 13.33
N VAL A 167 -2.16 9.15 12.47
CA VAL A 167 -1.16 8.13 12.85
C VAL A 167 0.10 8.75 13.46
N ALA A 168 0.58 9.85 12.89
CA ALA A 168 1.88 10.44 13.24
C ALA A 168 2.04 10.80 14.72
N PRO A 169 1.04 11.41 15.40
CA PRO A 169 1.16 11.76 16.82
C PRO A 169 1.41 10.55 17.72
N HIS A 170 0.67 9.45 17.50
CA HIS A 170 0.82 8.23 18.30
C HIS A 170 2.16 7.55 18.07
N VAL A 171 2.64 7.50 16.82
CA VAL A 171 3.96 6.95 16.52
C VAL A 171 5.06 7.78 17.19
N LYS A 172 4.96 9.10 17.13
CA LYS A 172 5.89 9.99 17.81
C LYS A 172 5.89 9.73 19.32
N ALA A 173 4.72 9.66 19.94
CA ALA A 173 4.57 9.36 21.35
C ALA A 173 5.19 8.00 21.72
N LEU A 174 4.99 6.95 20.92
CA LEU A 174 5.58 5.62 21.17
C LEU A 174 7.11 5.59 21.03
N VAL A 175 7.68 6.37 20.11
CA VAL A 175 9.13 6.47 19.92
C VAL A 175 9.79 7.31 21.02
N GLU A 176 9.10 8.34 21.49
CA GLU A 176 9.60 9.29 22.49
C GLU A 176 9.30 8.85 23.94
N ALA A 177 8.41 7.89 24.14
CA ALA A 177 7.93 7.45 25.45
C ALA A 177 9.03 7.14 26.46
N GLU A 178 8.85 7.66 27.68
CA GLU A 178 9.69 7.44 28.85
C GLU A 178 9.16 6.27 29.70
N ARG A 179 9.91 5.89 30.74
CA ARG A 179 9.58 4.68 31.54
C ARG A 179 8.25 4.75 32.28
N GLU A 180 7.76 5.95 32.56
CA GLU A 180 6.52 6.19 33.32
C GLU A 180 5.29 6.34 32.42
N ASP A 181 5.47 6.42 31.10
CA ASP A 181 4.37 6.59 30.15
C ASP A 181 3.56 5.31 29.97
N ASP A 182 2.23 5.44 29.81
CA ASP A 182 1.35 4.33 29.41
C ASP A 182 1.51 4.02 27.91
N VAL A 183 2.64 3.41 27.55
CA VAL A 183 2.97 3.02 26.17
C VAL A 183 1.93 2.10 25.54
N ASN A 184 1.33 1.21 26.33
CA ASN A 184 0.29 0.33 25.83
C ASN A 184 -1.02 1.09 25.59
N GLY A 185 -1.36 2.10 26.41
CA GLY A 185 -2.50 3.00 26.15
C GLY A 185 -2.32 3.81 24.86
N ILE A 186 -1.12 4.34 24.62
CA ILE A 186 -0.80 5.01 23.34
C ILE A 186 -0.94 4.02 22.16
N LEU A 187 -0.52 2.77 22.35
CA LEU A 187 -0.69 1.72 21.36
C LEU A 187 -2.17 1.39 21.10
N ASP A 188 -3.05 1.41 22.10
CA ASP A 188 -4.50 1.18 21.92
C ASP A 188 -5.11 2.25 21.00
N ASP A 189 -4.73 3.51 21.18
CA ASP A 189 -5.19 4.61 20.33
C ASP A 189 -4.63 4.48 18.91
N TRP A 190 -3.35 4.12 18.77
CA TRP A 190 -2.75 3.83 17.46
C TRP A 190 -3.48 2.69 16.75
N LEU A 191 -3.78 1.60 17.46
CA LEU A 191 -4.49 0.42 16.93
C LEU A 191 -5.89 0.78 16.43
N ARG A 192 -6.58 1.69 17.13
CA ARG A 192 -7.90 2.20 16.71
C ARG A 192 -7.82 2.95 15.38
N VAL A 193 -6.84 3.84 15.22
CA VAL A 193 -6.62 4.56 13.95
C VAL A 193 -6.21 3.58 12.84
N ASN A 194 -5.32 2.63 13.14
CA ASN A 194 -4.89 1.59 12.21
C ASN A 194 -6.07 0.74 11.72
N TRP A 195 -6.97 0.35 12.62
CA TRP A 195 -8.19 -0.39 12.28
C TRP A 195 -9.05 0.38 11.29
N TRP A 196 -9.37 1.63 11.59
CA TRP A 196 -10.19 2.47 10.70
C TRP A 196 -9.56 2.67 9.34
N ARG A 197 -8.25 2.97 9.28
CA ARG A 197 -7.52 3.04 8.00
C ARG A 197 -7.63 1.72 7.24
N MET A 198 -7.38 0.60 7.91
CA MET A 198 -7.40 -0.71 7.30
C MET A 198 -8.77 -1.04 6.70
N ILE A 199 -9.86 -0.86 7.45
CA ILE A 199 -11.20 -1.27 6.99
C ILE A 199 -11.82 -0.28 5.98
N THR A 200 -11.46 1.01 6.04
CA THR A 200 -12.06 2.02 5.15
C THR A 200 -11.33 2.13 3.83
N VAL A 201 -10.00 2.29 3.87
CA VAL A 201 -9.22 2.61 2.66
C VAL A 201 -8.41 1.43 2.15
N ASP A 202 -7.77 0.64 3.01
CA ASP A 202 -6.95 -0.50 2.55
C ASP A 202 -7.84 -1.64 2.02
N LEU A 203 -8.85 -2.04 2.78
CA LEU A 203 -9.84 -3.05 2.38
C LEU A 203 -10.70 -2.57 1.22
N GLY A 204 -11.12 -1.30 1.24
CA GLY A 204 -11.90 -0.72 0.14
C GLY A 204 -11.13 -0.68 -1.18
N ALA A 205 -9.84 -0.32 -1.15
CA ALA A 205 -8.97 -0.37 -2.32
C ALA A 205 -8.81 -1.81 -2.83
N TRP A 206 -8.53 -2.75 -1.93
CA TRP A 206 -8.40 -4.17 -2.27
C TRP A 206 -9.67 -4.74 -2.92
N LEU A 207 -10.84 -4.49 -2.35
CA LEU A 207 -12.12 -4.93 -2.92
C LEU A 207 -12.34 -4.32 -4.31
N SER A 208 -12.07 -3.02 -4.46
CA SER A 208 -12.25 -2.32 -5.74
C SER A 208 -11.36 -2.90 -6.84
N PHE A 209 -10.07 -3.11 -6.53
CA PHE A 209 -9.16 -3.75 -7.46
C PHE A 209 -9.48 -5.22 -7.69
N GLY A 210 -10.00 -5.92 -6.67
CA GLY A 210 -10.46 -7.31 -6.79
C GLY A 210 -11.56 -7.45 -7.83
N VAL A 211 -12.58 -6.59 -7.76
CA VAL A 211 -13.68 -6.55 -8.74
C VAL A 211 -13.14 -6.17 -10.13
N ALA A 212 -12.28 -5.13 -10.21
CA ALA A 212 -11.68 -4.71 -11.47
C ALA A 212 -10.92 -5.85 -12.15
N VAL A 213 -10.02 -6.53 -11.44
CA VAL A 213 -9.20 -7.62 -11.98
C VAL A 213 -10.06 -8.83 -12.34
N ALA A 214 -10.93 -9.27 -11.43
CA ALA A 214 -11.79 -10.42 -11.66
C ALA A 214 -12.72 -10.22 -12.86
N THR A 215 -13.13 -8.98 -13.16
CA THR A 215 -14.00 -8.68 -14.31
C THR A 215 -13.21 -8.44 -15.59
N THR A 216 -12.07 -7.74 -15.51
CA THR A 216 -11.25 -7.41 -16.69
C THR A 216 -10.54 -8.65 -17.26
N LEU A 217 -10.17 -9.61 -16.40
CA LEU A 217 -9.45 -10.83 -16.81
C LEU A 217 -10.37 -12.02 -17.10
N ARG A 218 -11.69 -11.88 -16.89
CA ARG A 218 -12.65 -12.88 -17.39
C ARG A 218 -12.65 -12.84 -18.91
N VAL A 219 -12.20 -13.97 -19.49
CA VAL A 219 -12.25 -14.29 -20.92
C VAL A 219 -13.70 -14.48 -21.33
#